data_AF-A0A949IUU0-F1
#
_entry.id   AF-A0A949IUU0-F1
#
_cell.length_a   1.000
_cell.length_b   1.000
_cell.length_c   1.000
_cell.angle_alpha   90.00
_cell.angle_beta   90.00
_cell.angle_gamma   90.00
#
_symmetry.space_group_name_H-M   'P 1'
#
loop_
_entity.id
_entity.type
_entity.pdbx_description
1 polymer ?
#
loop_
_entity_poly.entity_id
_entity_poly.type
_entity_poly.pdbx_seq_one_letter_code
_entity_poly.pdbx_strand_id
1 'polypeptide(L)'
;MNKHPMLSVKEAAHLLGCDERWVRERLNQGQLKGEKKNIGLKEKWFVYAGEVQAVLERKGSLPSMASSEYLASNNQSPAAGQVLGASASPGPVVIDAAWDEEEDKATATTQTNEERLAWLETQRQAVVELAEEMMRPILSQLEEKNNQLKQKEDALQAATYQLGYAKGRLEEQDEKIKLLPDYQARADKAAELEREAETAKERAALLEQNLAQSEQRARDEIARLTEEKELQAQQTKAQLDALTSRIGELERSWWQKFFGLKKVD
;
A
#
# COMPACT_ATOMS: atom_id res chain seq x y z
N MET A 1 -2.37 -23.00 -6.34
CA MET A 1 -2.78 -22.00 -7.35
C MET A 1 -3.68 -22.67 -8.37
N ASN A 2 -5.00 -22.58 -8.18
CA ASN A 2 -5.96 -23.16 -9.12
C ASN A 2 -5.91 -22.33 -10.40
N LYS A 3 -5.32 -22.88 -11.45
CA LYS A 3 -5.31 -22.27 -12.77
C LYS A 3 -6.74 -22.35 -13.31
N HIS A 4 -7.54 -21.33 -13.05
CA HIS A 4 -8.88 -21.25 -13.62
C HIS A 4 -8.73 -21.19 -15.15
N PRO A 5 -9.44 -22.04 -15.92
CA PRO A 5 -9.39 -22.00 -17.37
C PRO A 5 -9.77 -20.59 -17.85
N MET A 6 -8.93 -20.01 -18.71
CA MET A 6 -9.09 -18.64 -19.22
C MET A 6 -9.59 -18.68 -20.64
N LEU A 7 -10.62 -17.90 -20.93
CA LEU A 7 -11.23 -17.78 -22.25
C LEU A 7 -10.88 -16.43 -22.85
N SER A 8 -10.69 -16.40 -24.17
CA SER A 8 -10.55 -15.13 -24.88
C SER A 8 -11.87 -14.35 -24.82
N VAL A 9 -11.80 -13.01 -24.95
CA VAL A 9 -13.01 -12.17 -25.04
C VAL A 9 -13.98 -12.67 -26.11
N LYS A 10 -13.47 -13.21 -27.23
CA LYS A 10 -14.27 -13.74 -28.32
C LYS A 10 -15.04 -15.00 -27.93
N GLU A 11 -14.38 -15.92 -27.23
CA GLU A 11 -15.03 -17.15 -26.74
C GLU A 11 -16.03 -16.83 -25.61
N ALA A 12 -15.69 -15.91 -24.72
CA ALA A 12 -16.59 -15.46 -23.66
C ALA A 12 -17.85 -14.76 -24.23
N ALA A 13 -17.69 -13.92 -25.26
CA ALA A 13 -18.79 -13.27 -25.97
C ALA A 13 -19.73 -14.30 -26.63
N HIS A 14 -19.16 -15.32 -27.27
CA HIS A 14 -19.91 -16.41 -27.87
C HIS A 14 -20.71 -17.21 -26.84
N LEU A 15 -20.12 -17.54 -25.69
CA LEU A 15 -20.82 -18.27 -24.62
C LEU A 15 -21.93 -17.47 -23.95
N LEU A 16 -21.77 -16.15 -23.84
CA LEU A 16 -22.77 -15.26 -23.23
C LEU A 16 -23.85 -14.80 -24.21
N GLY A 17 -23.66 -15.00 -25.51
CA GLY A 17 -24.52 -14.47 -26.56
C GLY A 17 -24.55 -12.95 -26.60
N CYS A 18 -23.40 -12.31 -26.30
CA CYS A 18 -23.26 -10.85 -26.24
C CYS A 18 -22.12 -10.39 -27.16
N ASP A 19 -22.03 -9.09 -27.43
CA ASP A 19 -20.94 -8.52 -28.24
C ASP A 19 -19.59 -8.50 -27.51
N GLU A 20 -18.49 -8.64 -28.26
CA GLU A 20 -17.13 -8.53 -27.72
C GLU A 20 -16.85 -7.20 -27.02
N ARG A 21 -17.47 -6.10 -27.51
CA ARG A 21 -17.37 -4.77 -26.88
C ARG A 21 -18.03 -4.74 -25.51
N TRP A 22 -19.17 -5.40 -25.37
CA TRP A 22 -19.88 -5.52 -24.09
C TRP A 22 -19.05 -6.27 -23.06
N VAL A 23 -18.39 -7.36 -23.46
CA VAL A 23 -17.49 -8.12 -22.58
C VAL A 23 -16.29 -7.27 -22.15
N ARG A 24 -15.68 -6.50 -23.06
CA ARG A 24 -14.57 -5.59 -22.72
C ARG A 24 -15.00 -4.47 -21.78
N GLU A 25 -16.16 -3.90 -22.00
CA GLU A 25 -16.71 -2.85 -21.15
C GLU A 25 -16.96 -3.38 -19.73
N ARG A 26 -17.53 -4.58 -19.61
CA ARG A 26 -17.79 -5.23 -18.32
C ARG A 26 -16.51 -5.66 -17.58
N LEU A 27 -15.43 -5.95 -18.32
CA LEU A 27 -14.09 -6.16 -17.76
C LEU A 27 -13.48 -4.84 -17.27
N ASN A 28 -13.58 -3.76 -18.06
CA ASN A 28 -13.11 -2.44 -17.67
C ASN A 28 -13.86 -1.89 -16.44
N GLN A 29 -15.15 -2.17 -16.34
CA GLN A 29 -16.00 -1.83 -15.19
C GLN A 29 -15.81 -2.78 -13.98
N GLY A 30 -14.97 -3.80 -14.09
CA GLY A 30 -14.66 -4.74 -13.00
C GLY A 30 -15.79 -5.70 -12.61
N GLN A 31 -16.84 -5.81 -13.43
CA GLN A 31 -18.00 -6.67 -13.15
C GLN A 31 -17.83 -8.09 -13.71
N LEU A 32 -16.86 -8.29 -14.61
CA LEU A 32 -16.30 -9.59 -14.97
C LEU A 32 -14.86 -9.62 -14.51
N LYS A 33 -14.41 -10.71 -13.89
CA LYS A 33 -12.98 -10.87 -13.60
C LYS A 33 -12.26 -11.42 -14.82
N GLY A 34 -11.17 -10.75 -15.16
CA GLY A 34 -10.30 -11.14 -16.25
C GLY A 34 -8.89 -10.59 -16.04
N GLU A 35 -7.98 -11.07 -16.88
CA GLU A 35 -6.58 -10.69 -16.86
C GLU A 35 -6.19 -10.17 -18.24
N LYS A 36 -5.38 -9.11 -18.27
CA LYS A 36 -4.79 -8.61 -19.50
C LYS A 36 -3.47 -9.35 -19.71
N LYS A 37 -3.42 -10.20 -20.74
CA LYS A 37 -2.24 -11.01 -21.06
C LYS A 37 -1.61 -10.54 -22.36
N ASN A 38 -0.28 -10.46 -22.36
CA ASN A 38 0.48 -10.03 -23.52
C ASN A 38 0.74 -11.25 -24.41
N ILE A 39 0.12 -11.26 -25.59
CA ILE A 39 0.29 -12.32 -26.59
C ILE A 39 1.05 -11.72 -27.76
N GLY A 40 2.34 -12.03 -27.84
CA GLY A 40 3.27 -11.38 -28.76
C GLY A 40 3.46 -9.91 -28.41
N LEU A 41 3.29 -9.02 -29.38
CA LEU A 41 3.40 -7.56 -29.19
C LEU A 41 2.07 -6.87 -28.80
N LYS A 42 0.97 -7.61 -28.63
CA LYS A 42 -0.35 -7.01 -28.36
C LYS A 42 -0.97 -7.55 -27.09
N GLU A 43 -1.41 -6.63 -26.25
CA GLU A 43 -2.11 -6.94 -25.01
C GLU A 43 -3.57 -7.33 -25.33
N LYS A 44 -4.01 -8.48 -24.82
CA LYS A 44 -5.37 -8.99 -25.02
C LYS A 44 -6.01 -9.31 -23.67
N TRP A 45 -7.29 -9.03 -23.57
CA TRP A 45 -8.10 -9.38 -22.41
C TRP A 45 -8.49 -10.86 -22.45
N PHE A 46 -8.43 -11.51 -21.29
CA PHE A 46 -8.89 -12.87 -21.04
C PHE A 46 -9.86 -12.85 -19.86
N VAL A 47 -10.89 -13.68 -19.91
CA VAL A 47 -11.91 -13.80 -18.87
C VAL A 47 -11.77 -15.16 -18.19
N TYR A 48 -11.96 -15.22 -16.87
CA TYR A 48 -12.02 -16.50 -16.18
C TYR A 48 -13.31 -17.25 -16.55
N ALA A 49 -13.18 -18.51 -16.97
CA ALA A 49 -14.33 -19.32 -17.37
C ALA A 49 -15.38 -19.46 -16.26
N GLY A 50 -14.95 -19.50 -14.99
CA GLY A 50 -15.85 -19.53 -13.84
C GLY A 50 -16.74 -18.29 -13.70
N GLU A 51 -16.26 -17.11 -14.10
CA GLU A 51 -17.08 -15.89 -14.07
C GLU A 51 -18.06 -15.84 -15.25
N VAL A 52 -17.64 -16.32 -16.42
CA VAL A 52 -18.51 -16.46 -17.59
C VAL A 52 -19.66 -17.42 -17.27
N GLN A 53 -19.36 -18.55 -16.64
CA GLN A 53 -20.35 -19.53 -16.20
C GLN A 53 -21.26 -18.98 -15.09
N ALA A 54 -20.71 -18.27 -14.10
CA ALA A 54 -21.52 -17.65 -13.04
C ALA A 54 -22.45 -16.54 -13.56
N VAL A 55 -22.07 -15.83 -14.62
CA VAL A 55 -22.96 -14.87 -15.30
C VAL A 55 -24.00 -15.59 -16.15
N LEU A 56 -23.63 -16.70 -16.79
CA LEU A 56 -24.56 -17.54 -17.54
C LEU A 56 -25.60 -18.19 -16.61
N GLU A 57 -25.22 -18.65 -15.42
CA GLU A 57 -26.13 -19.18 -14.40
C GLU A 57 -27.07 -18.09 -13.86
N ARG A 58 -26.55 -16.87 -13.64
CA ARG A 58 -27.39 -15.70 -13.28
C ARG A 58 -28.34 -15.30 -14.41
N LYS A 59 -27.91 -15.40 -15.67
CA LYS A 59 -28.71 -15.07 -16.87
C LYS A 59 -29.71 -16.19 -17.21
N GLY A 60 -29.40 -17.44 -16.88
CA GLY A 60 -30.29 -18.60 -17.03
C GLY A 60 -31.38 -18.69 -15.96
N SER A 61 -31.24 -17.94 -14.85
CA SER A 61 -32.25 -17.82 -13.80
C SER A 61 -33.32 -16.76 -14.09
N LEU A 62 -33.27 -16.09 -15.25
CA LEU A 62 -34.26 -15.09 -15.68
C LEU A 62 -34.68 -15.36 -17.13
N PRO A 63 -35.99 -15.31 -17.45
CA PRO A 63 -36.45 -15.53 -18.82
C PRO A 63 -36.00 -14.38 -19.73
N SER A 64 -35.53 -14.78 -20.90
CA SER A 64 -35.24 -13.99 -22.10
C SER A 64 -36.11 -12.74 -22.26
N MET A 65 -35.46 -11.57 -22.21
CA MET A 65 -35.99 -10.30 -22.73
C MET A 65 -34.88 -9.67 -23.58
N ALA A 66 -34.75 -10.19 -24.80
CA ALA A 66 -34.16 -9.43 -25.88
C ALA A 66 -35.25 -8.53 -26.48
N SER A 67 -35.10 -7.21 -26.36
CA SER A 67 -35.10 -6.27 -27.50
C SER A 67 -35.28 -4.82 -27.03
N SER A 68 -34.34 -3.97 -27.47
CA SER A 68 -34.58 -2.61 -27.99
C SER A 68 -35.12 -1.51 -27.05
N GLU A 69 -34.21 -0.69 -26.54
CA GLU A 69 -34.41 0.77 -26.35
C GLU A 69 -33.01 1.40 -26.14
N TYR A 70 -32.27 1.69 -27.21
CA TYR A 70 -32.17 3.01 -27.86
C TYR A 70 -31.97 4.22 -26.91
N LEU A 71 -30.69 4.55 -26.75
CA LEU A 71 -30.07 5.88 -26.75
C LEU A 71 -30.22 6.84 -25.54
N ALA A 72 -29.02 7.18 -25.05
CA ALA A 72 -28.53 8.52 -24.71
C ALA A 72 -28.77 9.04 -23.28
N SER A 73 -27.69 9.03 -22.49
CA SER A 73 -27.33 10.18 -21.64
C SER A 73 -25.87 10.08 -21.21
N ASN A 74 -24.95 10.56 -22.04
CA ASN A 74 -23.87 11.44 -21.58
C ASN A 74 -23.09 12.02 -22.78
N ASN A 75 -23.11 13.34 -22.96
CA ASN A 75 -21.88 14.14 -23.07
C ASN A 75 -22.11 15.65 -23.26
N GLN A 76 -21.28 16.41 -22.52
CA GLN A 76 -20.66 17.71 -22.84
C GLN A 76 -21.36 19.05 -22.49
N SER A 77 -20.73 19.76 -21.52
CA SER A 77 -20.60 21.24 -21.40
C SER A 77 -19.90 21.88 -22.62
N PRO A 78 -19.56 23.20 -22.67
CA PRO A 78 -20.16 24.46 -22.16
C PRO A 78 -20.35 25.55 -23.28
N ALA A 79 -20.91 26.72 -22.88
CA ALA A 79 -20.77 28.06 -23.49
C ALA A 79 -21.44 28.41 -24.84
N ALA A 80 -22.41 29.35 -24.82
CA ALA A 80 -22.37 30.65 -25.53
C ALA A 80 -23.76 31.33 -25.60
N GLY A 81 -23.84 32.58 -25.09
CA GLY A 81 -24.50 33.74 -25.73
C GLY A 81 -26.02 33.78 -25.99
N GLN A 82 -26.74 34.60 -25.20
CA GLN A 82 -27.83 35.54 -25.56
C GLN A 82 -28.39 36.08 -24.24
N VAL A 83 -28.28 37.33 -23.80
CA VAL A 83 -28.48 38.67 -24.40
C VAL A 83 -29.83 38.84 -25.08
N LEU A 84 -30.88 39.14 -24.31
CA LEU A 84 -32.00 39.96 -24.78
C LEU A 84 -32.53 40.80 -23.61
N GLY A 85 -32.33 42.11 -23.72
CA GLY A 85 -33.12 43.12 -23.02
C GLY A 85 -34.33 43.53 -23.86
N ALA A 86 -35.40 43.88 -23.17
CA ALA A 86 -36.51 44.73 -23.62
C ALA A 86 -37.13 45.26 -22.32
N SER A 87 -37.01 46.53 -21.91
CA SER A 87 -37.45 47.76 -22.57
C SER A 87 -38.86 47.63 -23.14
N ALA A 88 -39.86 47.81 -22.28
CA ALA A 88 -41.24 48.05 -22.66
C ALA A 88 -41.65 49.43 -22.15
N SER A 89 -41.74 50.35 -23.10
CA SER A 89 -42.33 51.69 -22.96
C SER A 89 -43.84 51.57 -22.67
N PRO A 90 -44.43 52.48 -21.87
CA PRO A 90 -45.87 52.51 -21.63
C PRO A 90 -46.59 53.09 -22.85
N GLY A 91 -47.43 52.28 -23.50
CA GLY A 91 -48.37 52.75 -24.52
C GLY A 91 -49.63 53.34 -23.86
N PRO A 92 -50.14 54.50 -24.33
CA PRO A 92 -51.34 55.11 -23.79
C PRO A 92 -52.59 54.38 -24.34
N VAL A 93 -53.40 53.81 -23.43
CA VAL A 93 -54.72 53.29 -23.78
C VAL A 93 -55.71 54.44 -23.70
N VAL A 94 -56.15 54.89 -24.87
CA VAL A 94 -57.31 55.76 -25.05
C VAL A 94 -58.56 54.91 -24.83
N ILE A 95 -59.35 55.23 -23.81
CA ILE A 95 -60.73 54.75 -23.68
C ILE A 95 -61.62 55.95 -23.93
N ASP A 96 -62.17 56.01 -25.14
CA ASP A 96 -63.36 56.80 -25.45
C ASP A 96 -64.54 56.18 -24.69
N ALA A 97 -65.09 56.94 -23.75
CA ALA A 97 -66.42 56.71 -23.21
C ALA A 97 -67.18 58.04 -23.31
N ALA A 98 -67.89 58.19 -24.44
CA ALA A 98 -69.12 58.98 -24.48
C ALA A 98 -70.17 58.32 -23.53
N TRP A 99 -71.39 58.86 -23.49
CA TRP A 99 -72.53 58.44 -22.62
C TRP A 99 -72.44 59.01 -21.20
N ASP A 100 -73.43 59.71 -20.65
CA ASP A 100 -74.60 60.43 -21.13
C ASP A 100 -75.05 61.23 -19.88
N GLU A 101 -75.40 62.50 -20.02
CA GLU A 101 -75.94 63.30 -18.92
C GLU A 101 -77.41 62.93 -18.72
N GLU A 102 -77.71 62.09 -17.73
CA GLU A 102 -79.03 62.09 -17.08
C GLU A 102 -78.85 62.21 -15.56
N GLU A 103 -79.23 63.40 -15.07
CA GLU A 103 -79.69 63.60 -13.70
C GLU A 103 -80.83 62.62 -13.41
N ASP A 104 -80.64 61.69 -12.48
CA ASP A 104 -81.73 61.39 -11.55
C ASP A 104 -81.28 60.67 -10.27
N LYS A 105 -81.73 61.24 -9.16
CA LYS A 105 -81.85 60.65 -7.81
C LYS A 105 -80.64 59.94 -7.20
N ALA A 106 -79.90 60.76 -6.44
CA ALA A 106 -79.32 60.35 -5.16
C ALA A 106 -80.37 59.66 -4.27
N THR A 107 -80.43 58.33 -4.33
CA THR A 107 -80.84 57.50 -3.19
C THR A 107 -79.55 57.01 -2.54
N ALA A 108 -78.92 57.93 -1.80
CA ALA A 108 -77.88 57.61 -0.84
C ALA A 108 -78.48 56.65 0.18
N THR A 109 -78.30 55.35 -0.05
CA THR A 109 -78.29 54.39 1.03
C THR A 109 -77.02 54.71 1.81
N THR A 110 -77.16 55.44 2.89
CA THR A 110 -76.07 55.84 3.79
C THR A 110 -75.55 54.61 4.52
N GLN A 111 -74.88 53.69 3.82
CA GLN A 111 -73.85 52.89 4.47
C GLN A 111 -72.79 53.89 4.91
N THR A 112 -72.63 54.01 6.22
CA THR A 112 -71.66 54.94 6.80
C THR A 112 -70.28 54.59 6.25
N ASN A 113 -69.43 55.59 6.00
CA ASN A 113 -68.08 55.38 5.46
C ASN A 113 -67.26 54.38 6.33
N GLU A 114 -67.62 54.29 7.61
CA GLU A 114 -67.12 53.32 8.59
C GLU A 114 -67.48 51.86 8.26
N GLU A 115 -68.72 51.57 7.84
CA GLU A 115 -69.15 50.22 7.46
C GLU A 115 -68.40 49.71 6.22
N ARG A 116 -68.15 50.60 5.25
CA ARG A 116 -67.37 50.26 4.06
C ARG A 116 -65.91 49.95 4.41
N LEU A 117 -65.31 50.70 5.32
CA LEU A 117 -63.95 50.45 5.81
C LEU A 117 -63.87 49.13 6.59
N ALA A 118 -64.86 48.85 7.46
CA ALA A 118 -64.94 47.58 8.18
C ALA A 118 -65.10 46.38 7.23
N TRP A 119 -65.90 46.51 6.16
CA TRP A 119 -66.03 45.48 5.13
C TRP A 119 -64.72 45.25 4.37
N LEU A 120 -64.04 46.32 3.96
CA LEU A 120 -62.73 46.22 3.30
C LEU A 120 -61.68 45.57 4.20
N GLU A 121 -61.70 45.87 5.50
CA GLU A 121 -60.78 45.27 6.47
C GLU A 121 -61.08 43.77 6.65
N THR A 122 -62.36 43.39 6.68
CA THR A 122 -62.78 41.98 6.73
C THR A 122 -62.34 41.23 5.46
N GLN A 123 -62.48 41.84 4.28
CA GLN A 123 -62.01 41.25 3.02
C GLN A 123 -60.48 41.10 2.99
N ARG A 124 -59.74 42.08 3.52
CA ARG A 124 -58.28 41.98 3.68
C ARG A 124 -57.90 40.84 4.60
N GLN A 125 -58.56 40.70 5.75
CA GLN A 125 -58.33 39.60 6.68
C GLN A 125 -58.62 38.24 6.03
N ALA A 126 -59.73 38.10 5.30
CA ALA A 126 -60.05 36.87 4.60
C ALA A 126 -59.01 36.48 3.54
N VAL A 127 -58.46 37.46 2.81
CA VAL A 127 -57.38 37.22 1.84
C VAL A 127 -56.08 36.82 2.55
N VAL A 128 -55.78 37.43 3.69
CA VAL A 128 -54.60 37.07 4.50
C VAL A 128 -54.74 35.65 5.06
N GLU A 129 -55.90 35.29 5.63
CA GLU A 129 -56.16 33.93 6.13
C GLU A 129 -56.06 32.88 5.02
N LEU A 130 -56.65 33.14 3.85
CA LEU A 130 -56.54 32.24 2.70
C LEU A 130 -55.09 32.10 2.22
N ALA A 131 -54.36 33.21 2.15
CA ALA A 131 -52.94 33.20 1.78
C ALA A 131 -52.10 32.43 2.82
N GLU A 132 -52.38 32.59 4.11
CA GLU A 132 -51.74 31.82 5.18
C GLU A 132 -52.06 30.32 5.08
N GLU A 133 -53.31 29.94 4.84
CA GLU A 133 -53.70 28.54 4.64
C GLU A 133 -53.00 27.91 3.43
N MET A 134 -52.88 28.67 2.34
CA MET A 134 -52.18 28.21 1.14
C MET A 134 -50.65 28.17 1.30
N MET A 135 -50.06 29.10 2.07
CA MET A 135 -48.62 29.15 2.29
C MET A 135 -48.15 28.13 3.33
N ARG A 136 -48.95 27.79 4.34
CA ARG A 136 -48.60 26.80 5.39
C ARG A 136 -48.08 25.46 4.85
N PRO A 137 -48.75 24.77 3.91
CA PRO A 137 -48.25 23.49 3.39
C PRO A 137 -46.94 23.66 2.62
N ILE A 138 -46.77 24.76 1.89
CA ILE A 138 -45.53 25.06 1.15
C ILE A 138 -44.37 25.31 2.13
N LEU A 139 -44.61 26.09 3.19
CA LEU A 139 -43.62 26.34 4.24
C LEU A 139 -43.25 25.06 4.98
N SER A 140 -44.24 24.22 5.30
CA SER A 140 -44.00 22.92 5.95
C SER A 140 -43.18 21.99 5.05
N GLN A 141 -43.49 21.91 3.75
CA GLN A 141 -42.68 21.14 2.80
C GLN A 141 -41.26 21.70 2.67
N LEU A 142 -41.10 23.03 2.64
CA LEU A 142 -39.79 23.67 2.57
C LEU A 142 -38.96 23.34 3.81
N GLU A 143 -39.56 23.41 5.00
CA GLU A 143 -38.91 23.04 6.26
C GLU A 143 -38.51 21.57 6.28
N GLU A 144 -39.40 20.67 5.83
CA GLU A 144 -39.10 19.24 5.73
C GLU A 144 -37.91 18.98 4.77
N LYS A 145 -37.92 19.61 3.60
CA LYS A 145 -36.82 19.48 2.62
C LYS A 145 -35.52 20.06 3.17
N ASN A 146 -35.58 21.17 3.89
CA ASN A 146 -34.42 21.77 4.54
C ASN A 146 -33.84 20.83 5.62
N ASN A 147 -34.70 20.20 6.42
CA ASN A 147 -34.29 19.20 7.41
C ASN A 147 -33.68 17.95 6.76
N GLN A 148 -34.23 17.48 5.64
CA GLN A 148 -33.66 16.37 4.87
C GLN A 148 -32.29 16.72 4.28
N LEU A 149 -32.10 17.95 3.79
CA LEU A 149 -30.80 18.41 3.30
C LEU A 149 -29.77 18.41 4.42
N LYS A 150 -30.11 18.98 5.58
CA LYS A 150 -29.22 19.02 6.73
C LYS A 150 -28.80 17.62 7.20
N GLN A 151 -29.73 16.68 7.27
CA GLN A 151 -29.41 15.28 7.60
C GLN A 151 -28.45 14.63 6.60
N LYS A 152 -28.63 14.92 5.30
CA LYS A 152 -27.73 14.42 4.25
C LYS A 152 -26.35 15.07 4.33
N GLU A 153 -26.27 16.36 4.65
CA GLU A 153 -25.01 17.06 4.86
C GLU A 153 -24.26 16.48 6.05
N ASP A 154 -24.92 16.28 7.19
CA ASP A 154 -24.34 15.66 8.39
C ASP A 154 -23.86 14.22 8.09
N ALA A 155 -24.66 13.44 7.36
CA ALA A 155 -24.28 12.08 6.96
C ALA A 155 -23.09 12.06 5.99
N LEU A 156 -23.03 13.00 5.04
CA LEU A 156 -21.93 13.13 4.09
C LEU A 156 -20.65 13.56 4.80
N GLN A 157 -20.76 14.48 5.76
CA GLN A 157 -19.63 14.90 6.57
C GLN A 157 -19.10 13.73 7.42
N ALA A 158 -19.97 12.97 8.08
CA ALA A 158 -19.60 11.77 8.82
C ALA A 158 -18.91 10.72 7.94
N ALA A 159 -19.47 10.44 6.74
CA ALA A 159 -18.88 9.52 5.78
C ALA A 159 -17.50 10.00 5.29
N THR A 160 -17.33 11.31 5.10
CA THR A 160 -16.06 11.90 4.69
C THR A 160 -14.98 11.71 5.76
N TYR A 161 -15.33 11.92 7.03
CA TYR A 161 -14.41 11.65 8.15
C TYR A 161 -14.05 10.17 8.26
N GLN A 162 -15.02 9.26 8.11
CA GLN A 162 -14.77 7.82 8.13
C GLN A 162 -13.85 7.39 6.97
N LEU A 163 -14.08 7.93 5.78
CA LEU A 163 -13.23 7.67 4.62
C LEU A 163 -11.80 8.17 4.86
N GLY A 164 -11.65 9.39 5.40
CA GLY A 164 -10.35 9.95 5.76
C GLY A 164 -9.58 9.08 6.76
N TYR A 165 -10.26 8.61 7.81
CA TYR A 165 -9.67 7.72 8.81
C TYR A 165 -9.26 6.37 8.22
N ALA A 166 -10.16 5.75 7.43
CA ALA A 166 -9.87 4.48 6.77
C ALA A 166 -8.69 4.60 5.78
N LYS A 167 -8.61 5.72 5.05
CA LYS A 167 -7.50 6.01 4.14
C LYS A 167 -6.18 6.17 4.88
N GLY A 168 -6.15 6.92 5.99
CA GLY A 168 -4.94 7.06 6.81
C GLY A 168 -4.43 5.70 7.33
N ARG A 169 -5.34 4.84 7.78
CA ARG A 169 -4.99 3.46 8.18
C ARG A 169 -4.43 2.61 7.05
N LEU A 170 -4.93 2.77 5.82
CA LEU A 170 -4.40 2.07 4.65
C LEU A 170 -3.01 2.60 4.29
N GLU A 171 -2.81 3.92 4.33
CA GLU A 171 -1.50 4.54 4.10
C GLU A 171 -0.44 4.04 5.09
N GLU A 172 -0.78 3.93 6.39
CA GLU A 172 0.10 3.34 7.40
C GLU A 172 0.44 1.86 7.13
N GLN A 173 -0.52 1.09 6.61
CA GLN A 173 -0.28 -0.31 6.23
C GLN A 173 0.62 -0.39 4.98
N ASP A 174 0.40 0.47 4.00
CA ASP A 174 1.22 0.56 2.80
C ASP A 174 2.66 0.94 3.13
N GLU A 175 2.89 1.86 4.06
CA GLU A 175 4.23 2.19 4.57
C GLU A 175 4.91 0.99 5.21
N LYS A 176 4.19 0.22 6.05
CA LYS A 176 4.71 -1.01 6.64
C LYS A 176 5.08 -2.04 5.58
N ILE A 177 4.23 -2.21 4.55
CA ILE A 177 4.47 -3.13 3.44
C ILE A 177 5.70 -2.68 2.64
N LYS A 178 5.86 -1.38 2.39
CA LYS A 178 7.03 -0.81 1.69
C LYS A 178 8.34 -1.06 2.43
N LEU A 179 8.31 -1.16 3.76
CA LEU A 179 9.50 -1.44 4.57
C LEU A 179 9.85 -2.93 4.65
N LEU A 180 8.94 -3.85 4.29
CA LEU A 180 9.20 -5.31 4.35
C LEU A 180 10.43 -5.75 3.53
N PRO A 181 10.65 -5.28 2.29
CA PRO A 181 11.84 -5.61 1.51
C PRO A 181 13.13 -5.18 2.20
N ASP A 182 13.15 -4.01 2.85
CA ASP A 182 14.32 -3.53 3.56
C ASP A 182 14.63 -4.40 4.78
N TYR A 183 13.59 -4.85 5.51
CA TYR A 183 13.76 -5.81 6.61
C TYR A 183 14.28 -7.17 6.11
N GLN A 184 13.79 -7.65 4.97
CA GLN A 184 14.29 -8.89 4.35
C GLN A 184 15.75 -8.74 3.92
N ALA A 185 16.10 -7.67 3.22
CA ALA A 185 17.48 -7.39 2.81
C ALA A 185 18.43 -7.28 4.02
N ARG A 186 17.96 -6.68 5.12
CA ARG A 186 18.73 -6.60 6.36
C ARG A 186 18.90 -7.98 7.02
N ALA A 187 17.87 -8.82 7.01
CA ALA A 187 17.94 -10.18 7.53
C ALA A 187 18.89 -11.05 6.70
N ASP A 188 18.83 -10.96 5.37
CA ASP A 188 19.72 -11.70 4.47
C ASP A 188 21.17 -11.28 4.66
N LYS A 189 21.44 -9.97 4.76
CA LYS A 189 22.78 -9.45 5.04
C LYS A 189 23.31 -9.89 6.40
N ALA A 190 22.46 -9.95 7.42
CA ALA A 190 22.85 -10.48 8.73
C ALA A 190 23.22 -11.96 8.64
N ALA A 191 22.43 -12.77 7.93
CA ALA A 191 22.71 -14.19 7.73
C ALA A 191 23.98 -14.44 6.90
N GLU A 192 24.31 -13.56 5.94
CA GLU A 192 25.56 -13.62 5.19
C GLU A 192 26.76 -13.31 6.08
N LEU A 193 26.69 -12.24 6.88
CA LEU A 193 27.74 -11.88 7.84
C LEU A 193 27.96 -12.96 8.91
N GLU A 194 26.90 -13.65 9.35
CA GLU A 194 27.01 -14.78 10.27
C GLU A 194 27.77 -15.96 9.63
N ARG A 195 27.46 -16.32 8.37
CA ARG A 195 28.21 -17.34 7.63
C ARG A 195 29.67 -16.96 7.41
N GLU A 196 29.94 -15.70 7.07
CA GLU A 196 31.31 -15.20 6.95
C GLU A 196 32.05 -15.27 8.29
N ALA A 197 31.40 -14.92 9.40
CA ALA A 197 31.97 -15.03 10.73
C ALA A 197 32.23 -16.49 11.14
N GLU A 198 31.35 -17.42 10.80
CA GLU A 198 31.56 -18.86 11.03
C GLU A 198 32.75 -19.39 10.23
N THR A 199 32.79 -19.12 8.92
CA THR A 199 33.93 -19.56 8.08
C THR A 199 35.24 -18.91 8.52
N ALA A 200 35.22 -17.66 8.99
CA ALA A 200 36.39 -16.99 9.56
C ALA A 200 36.84 -17.66 10.87
N LYS A 201 35.89 -18.04 11.74
CA LYS A 201 36.19 -18.79 12.97
C LYS A 201 36.79 -20.15 12.68
N GLU A 202 36.25 -20.89 11.71
CA GLU A 202 36.81 -22.18 11.28
C GLU A 202 38.24 -22.03 10.75
N ARG A 203 38.48 -21.01 9.91
CA ARG A 203 39.84 -20.71 9.41
C ARG A 203 40.79 -20.34 10.54
N ALA A 204 40.34 -19.53 11.50
CA ALA A 204 41.14 -19.16 12.66
C ALA A 204 41.47 -20.39 13.53
N ALA A 205 40.50 -21.27 13.79
CA ALA A 205 40.70 -22.50 14.55
C ALA A 205 41.68 -23.46 13.85
N LEU A 206 41.60 -23.59 12.52
CA LEU A 206 42.54 -24.41 11.75
C LEU A 206 43.98 -23.85 11.81
N LEU A 207 44.12 -22.52 11.71
CA LEU A 207 45.43 -21.87 11.83
C LEU A 207 46.01 -22.04 13.25
N GLU A 208 45.18 -21.90 14.27
CA GLU A 208 45.57 -22.11 15.67
C GLU A 208 46.04 -23.54 15.91
N GLN A 209 45.31 -24.53 15.39
CA GLN A 209 45.70 -25.94 15.48
C GLN A 209 47.05 -26.21 14.77
N ASN A 210 47.26 -25.65 13.58
CA ASN A 210 48.52 -25.80 12.85
C ASN A 210 49.68 -25.13 13.59
N LEU A 211 49.45 -23.95 14.16
CA LEU A 211 50.47 -23.23 14.94
C LEU A 211 50.85 -24.05 16.17
N ALA A 212 49.87 -24.53 16.93
CA ALA A 212 50.09 -25.40 18.10
C ALA A 212 50.85 -26.68 17.72
N GLN A 213 50.50 -27.34 16.61
CA GLN A 213 51.25 -28.50 16.12
C GLN A 213 52.69 -28.15 15.74
N SER A 214 52.92 -27.00 15.10
CA SER A 214 54.26 -26.56 14.72
C SER A 214 55.12 -26.21 15.94
N GLU A 215 54.53 -25.57 16.95
CA GLU A 215 55.19 -25.25 18.21
C GLU A 215 55.55 -26.51 18.98
N GLN A 216 54.65 -27.49 19.01
CA GLN A 216 54.91 -28.76 19.67
C GLN A 216 56.05 -29.52 18.98
N ARG A 217 56.03 -29.61 17.64
CA ARG A 217 57.15 -30.20 16.88
C ARG A 217 58.47 -29.48 17.13
N ALA A 218 58.45 -28.15 17.20
CA ALA A 218 59.64 -27.37 17.53
C ALA A 218 60.13 -27.62 18.95
N ARG A 219 59.23 -27.72 19.93
CA ARG A 219 59.56 -28.05 21.33
C ARG A 219 60.14 -29.47 21.46
N ASP A 220 59.53 -30.43 20.79
CA ASP A 220 59.99 -31.82 20.79
C ASP A 220 61.38 -31.95 20.15
N GLU A 221 61.63 -31.25 19.04
CA GLU A 221 62.96 -31.23 18.40
C GLU A 221 64.01 -30.52 19.26
N ILE A 222 63.65 -29.41 19.92
CA ILE A 222 64.55 -28.75 20.88
C ILE A 222 64.88 -29.72 22.02
N ALA A 223 63.89 -30.40 22.59
CA ALA A 223 64.12 -31.38 23.66
C ALA A 223 65.06 -32.51 23.20
N ARG A 224 64.81 -33.08 22.01
CA ARG A 224 65.66 -34.12 21.42
C ARG A 224 67.10 -33.64 21.22
N LEU A 225 67.28 -32.45 20.65
CA LEU A 225 68.60 -31.86 20.44
C LEU A 225 69.30 -31.54 21.76
N THR A 226 68.57 -31.11 22.80
CA THR A 226 69.18 -30.88 24.12
C THR A 226 69.66 -32.18 24.76
N GLU A 227 68.89 -33.27 24.66
CA GLU A 227 69.33 -34.59 25.14
C GLU A 227 70.55 -35.11 24.37
N GLU A 228 70.55 -34.99 23.04
CA GLU A 228 71.70 -35.40 22.21
C GLU A 228 72.95 -34.58 22.55
N LYS A 229 72.80 -33.26 22.77
CA LYS A 229 73.90 -32.38 23.13
C LYS A 229 74.44 -32.67 24.53
N GLU A 230 73.57 -32.99 25.49
CA GLU A 230 73.97 -33.39 26.84
C GLU A 230 74.74 -34.73 26.81
N LEU A 231 74.27 -35.71 26.03
CA LEU A 231 74.99 -36.97 25.83
C LEU A 231 76.36 -36.75 25.15
N GLN A 232 76.43 -35.89 24.12
CA GLN A 232 77.71 -35.51 23.50
C GLN A 232 78.64 -34.82 24.50
N ALA A 233 78.12 -33.94 25.35
CA ALA A 233 78.90 -33.27 26.40
C ALA A 233 79.43 -34.28 27.44
N GLN A 234 78.62 -35.27 27.84
CA GLN A 234 79.05 -36.33 28.75
C GLN A 234 80.12 -37.23 28.12
N GLN A 235 79.96 -37.60 26.86
CA GLN A 235 80.96 -38.40 26.13
C GLN A 235 82.29 -37.67 25.98
N THR A 236 82.25 -36.39 25.57
CA THR A 236 83.48 -35.57 25.45
C THR A 236 84.15 -35.35 26.80
N LYS A 237 83.37 -35.10 27.86
CA LYS A 237 83.89 -35.04 29.24
C LYS A 237 84.57 -36.35 29.65
N ALA A 238 83.92 -37.49 29.43
CA ALA A 238 84.50 -38.80 29.74
C ALA A 238 85.80 -39.07 28.94
N GLN A 239 85.86 -38.65 27.67
CA GLN A 239 87.08 -38.71 26.86
C GLN A 239 88.20 -37.82 27.43
N LEU A 240 87.88 -36.59 27.85
CA LEU A 240 88.84 -35.68 28.49
C LEU A 240 89.35 -36.24 29.82
N ASP A 241 88.47 -36.80 30.66
CA ASP A 241 88.84 -37.43 31.93
C ASP A 241 89.73 -38.67 31.72
N ALA A 242 89.43 -39.48 30.70
CA ALA A 242 90.25 -40.63 30.31
C ALA A 242 91.64 -40.21 29.79
N LEU A 243 91.72 -39.16 28.95
CA LEU A 243 92.98 -38.60 28.48
C LEU A 243 93.80 -38.01 29.62
N THR A 244 93.16 -37.26 30.52
CA THR A 244 93.79 -36.68 31.72
C THR A 244 94.37 -37.78 32.62
N SER A 245 93.62 -38.85 32.84
CA SER A 245 94.09 -40.01 33.62
C SER A 245 95.30 -40.67 32.96
N ARG A 246 95.28 -40.84 31.63
CA ARG A 246 96.38 -41.43 30.86
C ARG A 246 97.62 -40.54 30.86
N ILE A 247 97.47 -39.22 30.78
CA ILE A 247 98.57 -38.26 30.96
C ILE A 247 99.15 -38.40 32.37
N GLY A 248 98.32 -38.45 33.41
CA GLY A 248 98.78 -38.65 34.79
C GLY A 248 99.51 -39.98 35.01
N GLU A 249 99.08 -41.06 34.36
CA GLU A 249 99.78 -42.35 34.37
C GLU A 249 101.12 -42.27 33.64
N LEU A 250 101.14 -41.66 32.45
CA LEU A 250 102.36 -41.46 31.67
C LEU A 250 103.36 -40.61 32.44
N GLU A 251 102.92 -39.49 33.03
CA GLU A 251 103.73 -38.65 33.90
C GLU A 251 104.27 -39.46 35.09
N ARG A 252 103.43 -40.19 35.85
CA ARG A 252 103.92 -41.04 36.95
C ARG A 252 104.96 -42.07 36.50
N SER A 253 104.72 -42.74 35.37
CA SER A 253 105.66 -43.72 34.82
C SER A 253 106.97 -43.06 34.36
N TRP A 254 106.87 -41.84 33.83
CA TRP A 254 108.00 -41.04 33.36
C TRP A 254 108.83 -40.54 34.55
N TRP A 255 108.19 -39.94 35.57
CA TRP A 255 108.83 -39.54 36.82
C TRP A 255 109.43 -40.74 37.56
N GLN A 256 108.78 -41.91 37.59
CA GLN A 256 109.36 -43.14 38.17
C GLN A 256 110.62 -43.60 37.43
N LYS A 257 110.63 -43.53 36.09
CA LYS A 257 111.81 -43.85 35.28
C LYS A 257 112.93 -42.81 35.43
N PHE A 258 112.59 -41.54 35.64
CA PHE A 258 113.55 -40.44 35.69
C PHE A 258 114.14 -40.19 37.10
N PHE A 259 113.37 -40.39 38.18
CA PHE A 259 113.80 -40.19 39.57
C PHE A 259 114.04 -41.47 40.37
N GLY A 260 113.84 -42.65 39.76
CA GLY A 260 114.39 -43.91 40.26
C GLY A 260 114.16 -44.19 41.74
N LEU A 261 112.93 -44.42 42.17
CA LEU A 261 112.71 -45.14 43.43
C LEU A 261 112.87 -46.64 43.18
N LYS A 262 114.10 -47.14 43.38
CA LYS A 262 114.31 -48.49 43.88
C LYS A 262 113.60 -48.59 45.23
N LYS A 263 112.51 -49.36 45.32
CA LYS A 263 112.14 -49.94 46.62
C LYS A 263 113.13 -51.06 46.90
N VAL A 264 113.94 -50.82 47.94
CA VAL A 264 114.71 -51.84 48.65
C VAL A 264 113.72 -52.62 49.50
N ASP A 265 113.93 -53.94 49.49
CA ASP A 265 113.26 -55.06 50.17
C ASP A 265 111.88 -55.51 49.66
#